data_AF-A0A0X8HWZ0-F1
#
_entry.id   AF-A0A0X8HWZ0-F1
#
_cell.length_a   1.000
_cell.length_b   1.000
_cell.length_c   1.000
_cell.angle_alpha   90.00
_cell.angle_beta   90.00
_cell.angle_gamma   90.00
#
_symmetry.space_group_name_H-M   'P 1'
#
loop_
_entity.id
_entity.type
_entity.pdbx_description
1 polymer ?
#
loop_
_entity_poly.entity_id
_entity_poly.type
_entity_poly.pdbx_seq_one_letter_code
_entity_poly.pdbx_strand_id
1 'polypeptide(L)' 'MPQLVPFYFMNQLFYGFLTLSLILITVSQYILPTIIKLYVSRLLITKL' A
#
# COMPACT_ATOMS: atom_id res chain seq x y z
N MET A 1 3.83 15.23 23.59
CA MET A 1 2.71 15.90 24.27
C MET A 1 1.96 14.89 25.12
N PRO A 2 1.33 15.27 26.25
CA PRO A 2 0.72 14.35 27.22
C PRO A 2 -0.29 13.35 26.61
N GLN A 3 -0.92 13.71 25.49
CA GLN A 3 -1.83 12.84 24.73
C GLN A 3 -1.17 11.62 24.05
N LEU A 4 0.16 11.64 23.86
CA LEU A 4 0.93 10.56 23.22
C LEU A 4 1.49 9.54 24.23
N VAL A 5 1.04 9.58 25.49
CA VAL A 5 1.56 8.80 26.63
C VAL A 5 0.46 7.85 27.14
N PRO A 6 0.75 6.61 27.58
CA PRO A 6 1.41 5.50 26.90
C PRO A 6 0.50 4.26 26.77
N PHE A 7 -0.70 4.24 27.37
CA PHE A 7 -1.50 3.01 27.55
C PHE A 7 -1.85 2.32 26.23
N TYR A 8 -1.88 3.06 25.12
CA TYR A 8 -2.18 2.55 23.79
C TYR A 8 -0.95 2.38 22.89
N PHE A 9 0.28 2.50 23.40
CA PHE A 9 1.48 2.46 22.56
C PHE A 9 1.62 1.15 21.78
N MET A 10 1.41 0.02 22.44
CA MET A 10 1.44 -1.31 21.78
C MET A 10 0.29 -1.48 20.80
N ASN A 11 -0.89 -0.93 21.10
CA ASN A 11 -2.04 -0.98 20.21
C ASN A 11 -1.78 -0.19 18.92
N GLN A 12 -1.28 1.04 19.06
CA GLN A 12 -0.94 1.91 17.95
C GLN A 12 0.17 1.30 17.08
N LEU A 13 1.20 0.71 17.68
CA LEU A 13 2.26 0.02 16.94
C LEU A 13 1.72 -1.21 16.21
N PHE A 14 0.93 -2.07 16.88
CA PHE A 14 0.41 -3.29 16.28
C PHE A 14 -0.47 -2.98 15.07
N TYR A 15 -1.46 -2.10 15.23
CA TYR A 15 -2.33 -1.72 14.11
C TYR A 15 -1.57 -0.89 13.06
N GLY A 16 -0.58 -0.09 13.45
CA GLY A 16 0.30 0.61 12.52
C GLY A 16 1.07 -0.35 11.61
N PHE A 17 1.74 -1.37 12.17
CA PHE A 17 2.45 -2.35 11.37
C PHE A 17 1.53 -3.27 10.56
N LEU A 18 0.37 -3.63 11.12
CA LEU A 18 -0.64 -4.42 10.41
C LEU A 18 -1.15 -3.65 9.19
N THR A 19 -1.51 -2.37 9.35
CA THR A 19 -1.99 -1.53 8.25
C THR A 19 -0.90 -1.29 7.20
N LEU A 20 0.35 -1.02 7.60
CA LEU A 20 1.48 -0.91 6.67
C LEU A 20 1.70 -2.20 5.87
N SER A 21 1.61 -3.36 6.52
CA SER A 21 1.78 -4.66 5.85
C SER A 21 0.65 -4.93 4.85
N LEU A 22 -0.59 -4.62 5.22
CA LEU A 22 -1.74 -4.73 4.32
C LEU A 22 -1.57 -3.79 3.11
N ILE A 23 -1.23 -2.53 3.34
CA ILE A 23 -0.99 -1.55 2.27
C ILE A 23 0.11 -2.06 1.34
N LEU A 24 1.22 -2.56 1.87
CA LEU A 24 2.34 -3.07 1.08
C LEU A 24 1.87 -4.21 0.16
N ILE A 25 1.15 -5.20 0.70
CA ILE A 25 0.66 -6.34 -0.08
C ILE A 25 -0.37 -5.87 -1.12
N THR A 26 -1.32 -5.02 -0.72
CA THR A 26 -2.38 -4.53 -1.62
C THR A 26 -1.80 -3.70 -2.77
N VAL A 27 -0.87 -2.80 -2.48
CA VAL A 27 -0.22 -1.98 -3.51
C VAL A 27 0.61 -2.86 -4.44
N SER A 28 1.45 -3.73 -3.88
CA SER A 28 2.37 -4.57 -4.65
C SER A 28 1.65 -5.54 -5.59
N GLN A 29 0.63 -6.24 -5.08
CA GLN A 29 0.01 -7.35 -5.82
C GLN A 29 -1.20 -6.95 -6.67
N TYR A 30 -1.87 -5.83 -6.36
CA TYR A 30 -3.12 -5.47 -7.03
C TYR A 30 -3.06 -4.13 -7.74
N ILE A 31 -2.65 -3.07 -7.04
CA ILE A 31 -2.70 -1.70 -7.59
C ILE A 31 -1.61 -1.52 -8.66
N LEU A 32 -0.35 -1.78 -8.31
CA LEU A 32 0.80 -1.59 -9.21
C LEU A 32 0.70 -2.41 -10.50
N PRO A 33 0.39 -3.71 -10.48
CA PRO A 33 0.30 -4.49 -11.72
C PRO A 33 -0.86 -4.06 -12.60
N THR A 34 -1.96 -3.57 -12.03
CA THR A 34 -3.09 -3.05 -12.83
C THR A 34 -2.67 -1.80 -13.61
N ILE A 35 -1.94 -0.90 -12.98
CA ILE A 35 -1.38 0.30 -13.62
C ILE A 35 -0.42 -0.11 -14.76
N ILE A 36 0.49 -1.06 -14.49
CA ILE A 36 1.46 -1.54 -15.49
C ILE A 36 0.74 -2.17 -16.68
N LYS A 37 -0.28 -3.02 -16.46
CA LYS A 37 -1.06 -3.65 -17.54
C LYS A 37 -1.70 -2.61 -18.47
N LEU A 38 -2.25 -1.53 -17.92
CA LEU A 38 -2.84 -0.43 -18.71
C LEU A 38 -1.80 0.35 -19.51
N TYR A 39 -0.60 0.58 -18.94
CA TYR A 39 0.48 1.23 -19.68
C TYR A 39 1.01 0.35 -20.81
N VAL A 40 1.22 -0.94 -20.54
CA VAL A 40 1.68 -1.90 -21.54
C VAL A 40 0.66 -2.05 -22.66
N SER A 41 -0.64 -2.13 -22.36
CA SER A 41 -1.67 -2.24 -23.40
C SER A 41 -1.70 -1.01 -24.32
N ARG A 42 -1.60 0.20 -23.76
CA ARG A 42 -1.52 1.45 -24.55
C ARG A 42 -0.26 1.51 -25.41
N LEU A 43 0.88 1.09 -24.86
CA LEU A 43 2.14 1.04 -25.59
C LEU A 43 2.06 0.05 -26.75
N LEU A 44 1.48 -1.13 -26.53
CA LEU A 44 1.28 -2.14 -27.56
C LEU A 44 0.38 -1.61 -28.69
N ILE A 45 -0.74 -0.97 -28.37
CA ILE A 45 -1.65 -0.38 -29.38
C ILE A 45 -0.95 0.69 -30.20
N THR A 46 -0.06 1.49 -29.60
CA THR A 46 0.62 2.61 -30.28
C THR A 46 1.78 2.14 -31.16
N LYS A 47 2.39 0.99 -30.85
CA LYS A 47 3.51 0.43 -31.63
C LYS A 47 3.07 -0.47 -32.79
N LEU A 48 1.81 -0.89 -32.79
CA LEU A 48 1.19 -1.70 -33.83
C LEU A 48 0.75 -0.80 -34.99
#